data_AF-A0A561BNT3-F1
#
_entry.id   AF-A0A561BNT3-F1
#
_cell.length_a   1.000
_cell.length_b   1.000
_cell.length_c   1.000
_cell.angle_alpha   90.00
_cell.angle_beta   90.00
_cell.angle_gamma   90.00
#
_symmetry.space_group_name_H-M   'P 1'
#
loop_
_entity.id
_entity.type
_entity.pdbx_description
1 polymer ?
#
loop_
_entity_poly.entity_id
_entity_poly.type
_entity_poly.pdbx_seq_one_letter_code
_entity_poly.pdbx_strand_id
1 'polypeptide(L)'
;MALVSGMAVGVVIVLLAWLINLNLEQAHNADRMTTAPKTAPIAPVRTVTVAPRSTPPAAQAKPKATGDVRLLPDGLYCKDLQVGGYGYAAAVNYWRLHGQSNRMDADRNGIPCETVYPRSEVGAYWNGREPTAASGVPAGLFCRDLLDRGAPYGEAVAYWWSFGMPGRMDADGNGIPCETVYPEAAIRAFWSQ
;
A
#
# COMPACT_ATOMS: atom_id res chain seq x y z
N MET A 1 27.28 -42.08 33.11
CA MET A 1 27.58 -40.81 32.43
C MET A 1 26.88 -40.88 31.07
N ALA A 2 25.68 -40.29 30.91
CA ALA A 2 25.43 -38.88 30.54
C ALA A 2 25.84 -38.63 29.06
N LEU A 3 25.05 -38.14 28.11
CA LEU A 3 23.78 -37.40 28.09
C LEU A 3 23.09 -37.60 26.72
N VAL A 4 21.78 -37.85 26.69
CA VAL A 4 20.91 -37.52 25.55
C VAL A 4 19.76 -36.70 26.13
N SER A 5 20.02 -35.43 26.44
CA SER A 5 19.07 -34.57 27.16
C SER A 5 19.24 -33.08 26.80
N GLY A 6 19.42 -32.77 25.51
CA GLY A 6 19.65 -31.38 25.05
C GLY A 6 18.50 -30.77 24.23
N MET A 7 17.83 -31.55 23.38
CA MET A 7 16.90 -31.01 22.38
C MET A 7 15.48 -30.77 22.90
N ALA A 8 15.03 -31.52 23.92
CA ALA A 8 13.67 -31.38 24.44
C ALA A 8 13.47 -30.13 25.31
N VAL A 9 14.54 -29.64 25.97
CA VAL A 9 14.45 -28.50 26.89
C VAL A 9 14.33 -27.16 26.13
N GLY A 10 15.00 -27.03 24.99
CA GLY A 10 14.97 -25.80 24.18
C GLY A 10 13.59 -25.47 23.61
N VAL A 11 12.86 -26.46 23.11
CA VAL A 11 11.51 -26.28 22.56
C VAL A 11 10.51 -25.89 23.66
N VAL A 12 10.64 -26.48 24.86
CA VAL A 12 9.78 -26.16 26.01
C VAL A 12 10.03 -24.73 26.50
N ILE A 13 11.27 -24.24 26.51
CA ILE A 13 11.58 -22.86 26.92
C ILE A 13 11.02 -21.84 25.91
N VAL A 14 11.10 -22.11 24.61
CA VAL A 14 10.54 -21.22 23.58
C VAL A 14 9.01 -21.18 23.65
N LEU A 15 8.36 -22.33 23.89
CA LEU A 15 6.91 -22.40 24.08
C LEU A 15 6.46 -21.69 25.37
N LEU A 16 7.22 -21.81 26.46
CA LEU A 16 6.92 -21.10 27.71
C LEU A 16 7.10 -19.58 27.55
N ALA A 17 8.15 -19.12 26.87
CA ALA A 17 8.34 -17.70 26.59
C ALA A 17 7.24 -17.12 25.68
N TRP A 18 6.76 -17.90 24.70
CA TRP A 18 5.63 -17.54 23.85
C TRP A 18 4.31 -17.47 24.63
N LEU A 19 4.05 -18.44 25.52
CA LEU A 19 2.87 -18.47 26.40
C LEU A 19 2.86 -17.33 27.44
N ILE A 20 4.03 -16.90 27.92
CA ILE A 20 4.14 -15.76 28.84
C ILE A 20 3.82 -14.43 28.12
N ASN A 21 4.28 -14.26 26.86
CA ASN A 21 3.94 -13.08 26.07
C ASN A 21 2.44 -12.98 25.75
N LEU A 22 1.78 -14.11 25.46
CA LEU A 22 0.33 -14.15 25.19
C LEU A 22 -0.54 -13.79 26.41
N ASN A 23 -0.09 -14.07 27.64
CA ASN A 23 -0.85 -13.75 28.84
C ASN A 23 -0.71 -12.28 29.28
N LEU A 24 0.37 -11.59 28.89
CA LEU A 24 0.59 -10.19 29.25
C LEU A 24 -0.30 -9.21 28.45
N GLU A 25 -0.69 -9.58 27.22
CA GLU A 25 -1.61 -8.80 26.39
C GLU A 25 -3.08 -8.88 26.86
N GLN A 26 -3.47 -9.94 27.57
CA GLN A 26 -4.85 -10.06 28.10
C GLN A 26 -5.09 -9.21 29.36
N ALA A 27 -4.05 -8.93 30.15
CA ALA A 27 -4.18 -8.16 31.39
C ALA A 27 -4.47 -6.67 31.17
N HIS A 28 -4.09 -6.08 30.02
CA HIS A 28 -4.31 -4.66 29.75
C HIS A 28 -5.74 -4.31 29.29
N ASN A 29 -6.56 -5.31 28.92
CA ASN A 29 -7.94 -5.07 28.46
C ASN A 29 -9.01 -5.21 29.58
N ALA A 30 -8.61 -5.57 30.80
CA ALA A 30 -9.54 -5.83 31.90
C ALA A 30 -9.83 -4.59 32.79
N ASP A 31 -9.09 -3.49 32.67
CA ASP A 31 -9.08 -2.39 33.66
C ASP A 31 -9.92 -1.14 33.31
N ARG A 32 -10.98 -1.29 32.50
CA ARG A 32 -12.01 -0.25 32.39
C ARG A 32 -13.42 -0.76 32.70
N MET A 33 -13.59 -1.28 33.90
CA MET A 33 -14.88 -1.25 34.61
C MET A 33 -14.77 -0.28 35.79
N THR A 34 -15.24 0.95 35.59
CA THR A 34 -15.60 1.85 36.69
C THR A 34 -17.12 1.86 36.84
N THR A 35 -17.57 1.37 37.98
CA THR A 35 -18.94 1.39 38.48
C THR A 35 -19.41 2.81 38.81
N ALA A 36 -20.67 3.11 38.53
CA ALA A 36 -21.41 4.23 39.12
C ALA A 36 -22.90 3.83 39.33
N PRO A 37 -23.61 4.47 40.28
CA PRO A 37 -24.56 3.78 41.15
C PRO A 37 -26.02 3.72 40.65
N LYS A 38 -26.71 2.73 41.20
CA LYS A 38 -28.14 2.39 41.04
C LYS A 38 -29.06 3.51 41.54
N THR A 39 -29.97 3.99 40.68
CA THR A 39 -31.19 4.73 41.07
C THR A 39 -32.39 4.16 40.30
N ALA A 40 -33.50 3.95 41.02
CA ALA A 40 -34.74 3.30 40.57
C ALA A 40 -35.65 4.25 39.76
N PRO A 41 -36.70 3.75 39.08
CA PRO A 41 -37.19 4.27 37.80
C PRO A 41 -38.27 5.36 37.94
N ILE A 42 -38.32 6.24 36.93
CA ILE A 42 -39.48 7.10 36.64
C ILE A 42 -39.73 6.99 35.13
N ALA A 43 -40.89 6.43 34.73
CA ALA A 43 -41.46 6.61 33.38
C ALA A 43 -42.16 7.99 33.34
N PRO A 44 -42.30 8.73 32.21
CA PRO A 44 -42.69 8.24 30.88
C PRO A 44 -42.15 9.08 29.67
N VAL A 45 -42.83 8.92 28.52
CA VAL A 45 -42.84 9.71 27.26
C VAL A 45 -41.91 9.24 26.15
N ARG A 46 -42.50 8.59 25.14
CA ARG A 46 -41.87 8.33 23.84
C ARG A 46 -42.06 9.53 22.93
N THR A 47 -41.03 10.35 22.79
CA THR A 47 -40.88 11.28 21.68
C THR A 47 -40.12 10.56 20.56
N VAL A 48 -40.75 10.42 19.40
CA VAL A 48 -40.09 9.89 18.19
C VAL A 48 -39.30 11.03 17.56
N THR A 49 -38.01 11.11 17.88
CA THR A 49 -37.06 11.97 17.17
C THR A 49 -36.73 11.30 15.84
N VAL A 50 -37.24 11.85 14.74
CA VAL A 50 -36.79 11.46 13.40
C VAL A 50 -35.35 11.96 13.24
N ALA A 51 -34.39 11.03 13.19
CA ALA A 51 -33.01 11.35 12.89
C ALA A 51 -32.92 11.98 11.49
N PRO A 52 -32.19 13.10 11.31
CA PRO A 52 -31.89 13.60 9.97
C PRO A 52 -31.14 12.52 9.19
N ARG A 53 -31.63 12.21 7.99
CA ARG A 53 -30.92 11.35 7.02
C ARG A 53 -29.55 11.98 6.78
N SER A 54 -28.50 11.32 7.27
CA SER A 54 -27.11 11.69 7.03
C SER A 54 -26.88 11.75 5.52
N THR A 55 -26.72 12.97 5.01
CA THR A 55 -26.23 13.17 3.65
C THR A 55 -24.80 12.62 3.60
N PRO A 56 -24.42 11.83 2.58
CA PRO A 56 -23.02 11.46 2.38
C PRO A 56 -22.17 12.74 2.39
N PRO A 57 -21.02 12.78 3.09
CA PRO A 57 -20.13 13.92 3.02
C PRO A 57 -19.83 14.22 1.55
N ALA A 58 -20.12 15.45 1.12
CA ALA A 58 -19.68 15.94 -0.17
C ALA A 58 -18.17 15.67 -0.26
N ALA A 59 -17.74 15.01 -1.34
CA ALA A 59 -16.33 14.81 -1.63
C ALA A 59 -15.65 16.18 -1.53
N GLN A 60 -14.81 16.36 -0.51
CA GLN A 60 -14.04 17.57 -0.34
C GLN A 60 -13.14 17.68 -1.58
N ALA A 61 -13.45 18.65 -2.44
CA ALA A 61 -12.57 19.01 -3.54
C ALA A 61 -11.25 19.46 -2.92
N LYS A 62 -10.23 18.61 -3.05
CA LYS A 62 -8.86 18.91 -2.60
C LYS A 62 -8.39 20.21 -3.27
N PRO A 63 -7.58 21.03 -2.57
CA PRO A 63 -6.92 22.18 -3.18
C PRO A 63 -6.19 21.76 -4.46
N LYS A 64 -6.33 22.59 -5.50
CA LYS A 64 -5.64 22.40 -6.79
C LYS A 64 -4.13 22.44 -6.55
N ALA A 65 -3.41 21.44 -7.06
CA ALA A 65 -1.97 21.30 -6.90
C ALA A 65 -1.21 22.60 -7.24
N THR A 66 -0.29 22.98 -6.36
CA THR A 66 0.51 24.20 -6.48
C THR A 66 1.81 23.90 -7.23
N GLY A 67 1.75 23.73 -8.55
CA GLY A 67 2.93 23.63 -9.42
C GLY A 67 3.18 22.26 -10.08
N ASP A 68 4.28 22.18 -10.84
CA ASP A 68 4.76 20.97 -11.52
C ASP A 68 5.73 20.20 -10.62
N VAL A 69 5.50 18.89 -10.44
CA VAL A 69 6.35 18.01 -9.63
C VAL A 69 7.78 17.89 -10.15
N ARG A 70 8.03 18.19 -11.42
CA ARG A 70 9.37 18.17 -12.03
C ARG A 70 10.30 19.25 -11.48
N LEU A 71 9.75 20.28 -10.85
CA LEU A 71 10.51 21.39 -10.27
C LEU A 71 10.78 21.20 -8.77
N LEU A 72 10.27 20.12 -8.18
CA LEU A 72 10.46 19.84 -6.77
C LEU A 72 11.86 19.28 -6.52
N PRO A 73 12.49 19.64 -5.38
CA PRO A 73 13.77 19.04 -4.99
C PRO A 73 13.55 17.56 -4.66
N ASP A 74 14.61 16.77 -4.80
CA ASP A 74 14.59 15.38 -4.35
C ASP A 74 14.44 15.28 -2.82
N GLY A 75 13.97 14.12 -2.38
CA GLY A 75 13.92 13.73 -0.98
C GLY A 75 12.64 14.09 -0.22
N LEU A 76 11.62 14.60 -0.89
CA LEU A 76 10.30 14.81 -0.30
C LEU A 76 9.62 13.48 0.05
N TYR A 77 8.86 13.49 1.14
CA TYR A 77 7.97 12.42 1.55
C TYR A 77 6.56 12.62 0.98
N CYS A 78 5.77 11.55 1.00
CA CYS A 78 4.35 11.61 0.64
C CYS A 78 3.56 12.69 1.40
N LYS A 79 3.92 12.92 2.67
CA LYS A 79 3.26 13.94 3.49
C LYS A 79 3.57 15.36 3.00
N ASP A 80 4.80 15.61 2.55
CA ASP A 80 5.22 16.92 2.03
C ASP A 80 4.44 17.24 0.75
N LEU A 81 4.29 16.26 -0.15
CA LEU A 81 3.50 16.41 -1.37
C LEU A 81 2.02 16.65 -1.07
N GLN A 82 1.46 15.92 -0.11
CA GLN A 82 0.07 16.11 0.31
C GLN A 82 -0.17 17.51 0.91
N VAL A 83 0.73 17.97 1.78
CA VAL A 83 0.66 19.31 2.39
C VAL A 83 0.86 20.41 1.34
N GLY A 84 1.68 20.17 0.33
CA GLY A 84 1.86 21.06 -0.84
C GLY A 84 0.67 21.11 -1.80
N GLY A 85 -0.39 20.34 -1.55
CA GLY A 85 -1.61 20.29 -2.35
C GLY A 85 -1.53 19.36 -3.57
N TYR A 86 -0.48 18.55 -3.70
CA TYR A 86 -0.36 17.61 -4.82
C TYR A 86 -1.34 16.45 -4.66
N GLY A 87 -2.04 16.10 -5.72
CA GLY A 87 -2.91 14.92 -5.77
C GLY A 87 -2.11 13.62 -5.86
N TYR A 88 -2.77 12.48 -5.68
CA TYR A 88 -2.11 11.16 -5.69
C TYR A 88 -1.33 10.89 -6.98
N ALA A 89 -1.92 11.20 -8.15
CA ALA A 89 -1.24 11.03 -9.44
C ALA A 89 0.07 11.82 -9.54
N ALA A 90 0.11 13.03 -8.98
CA ALA A 90 1.32 13.85 -8.94
C ALA A 90 2.37 13.24 -7.98
N ALA A 91 1.94 12.68 -6.85
CA ALA A 91 2.83 11.95 -5.94
C ALA A 91 3.46 10.71 -6.58
N VAL A 92 2.68 9.92 -7.35
CA VAL A 92 3.22 8.79 -8.12
C VAL A 92 4.23 9.26 -9.18
N ASN A 93 3.94 10.38 -9.88
CA ASN A 93 4.88 10.94 -10.85
C ASN A 93 6.18 11.42 -10.19
N TYR A 94 6.09 12.13 -9.07
CA TYR A 94 7.27 12.52 -8.30
C TYR A 94 8.08 11.29 -7.86
N TRP A 95 7.42 10.27 -7.29
CA TRP A 95 8.07 9.02 -6.89
C TRP A 95 8.84 8.37 -8.05
N ARG A 96 8.24 8.29 -9.25
CA ARG A 96 8.91 7.77 -10.45
C ARG A 96 10.09 8.63 -10.91
N LEU A 97 9.92 9.95 -10.95
CA LEU A 97 10.98 10.89 -11.35
C LEU A 97 12.21 10.81 -10.45
N HIS A 98 12.00 10.50 -9.17
CA HIS A 98 13.05 10.44 -8.15
C HIS A 98 13.46 9.00 -7.80
N GLY A 99 13.37 8.08 -8.76
CA GLY A 99 13.94 6.73 -8.63
C GLY A 99 13.21 5.81 -7.66
N GLN A 100 11.92 6.07 -7.43
CA GLN A 100 11.01 5.20 -6.70
C GLN A 100 11.43 4.93 -5.25
N SER A 101 11.87 5.98 -4.56
CA SER A 101 12.43 5.85 -3.21
C SER A 101 11.50 5.16 -2.19
N ASN A 102 12.08 4.27 -1.38
CA ASN A 102 11.40 3.57 -0.28
C ASN A 102 10.83 4.51 0.80
N ARG A 103 11.22 5.79 0.81
CA ARG A 103 10.64 6.78 1.72
C ARG A 103 9.19 7.15 1.35
N MET A 104 8.81 6.91 0.09
CA MET A 104 7.44 7.14 -0.38
C MET A 104 6.65 5.86 -0.51
N ASP A 105 7.32 4.74 -0.78
CA ASP A 105 6.75 3.39 -0.81
C ASP A 105 7.34 2.58 0.35
N ALA A 106 6.72 2.74 1.52
CA ALA A 106 7.28 2.27 2.79
C ALA A 106 7.28 0.74 2.90
N ASP A 107 6.25 0.09 2.36
CA ASP A 107 6.12 -1.36 2.34
C ASP A 107 6.72 -1.99 1.07
N ARG A 108 7.16 -1.17 0.11
CA ARG A 108 7.88 -1.58 -1.11
C ARG A 108 7.04 -2.47 -2.00
N ASN A 109 5.74 -2.24 -1.99
CA ASN A 109 4.79 -3.01 -2.80
C ASN A 109 4.61 -2.39 -4.20
N GLY A 110 5.27 -1.26 -4.51
CA GLY A 110 5.16 -0.53 -5.77
C GLY A 110 4.05 0.52 -5.79
N ILE A 111 3.36 0.74 -4.67
CA ILE A 111 2.24 1.67 -4.50
C ILE A 111 2.67 2.74 -3.50
N PRO A 112 3.33 3.83 -3.93
CA PRO A 112 3.77 4.87 -3.01
C PRO A 112 2.57 5.59 -2.39
N CYS A 113 2.77 6.12 -1.19
CA CYS A 113 1.89 7.08 -0.53
C CYS A 113 0.46 6.61 -0.22
N GLU A 114 0.21 5.32 -0.31
CA GLU A 114 -1.02 4.59 0.01
C GLU A 114 -1.48 4.76 1.47
N THR A 115 -0.55 5.04 2.38
CA THR A 115 -0.83 5.35 3.79
C THR A 115 -1.15 6.83 4.03
N VAL A 116 -0.75 7.72 3.11
CA VAL A 116 -0.92 9.17 3.24
C VAL A 116 -2.13 9.66 2.47
N TYR A 117 -2.34 9.18 1.25
CA TYR A 117 -3.44 9.61 0.38
C TYR A 117 -4.71 8.78 0.63
N PRO A 118 -5.90 9.35 0.37
CA PRO A 118 -7.15 8.62 0.52
C PRO A 118 -7.19 7.36 -0.34
N ARG A 119 -7.66 6.25 0.23
CA ARG A 119 -7.76 4.96 -0.47
C ARG A 119 -8.59 5.03 -1.76
N SER A 120 -9.54 5.97 -1.84
CA SER A 120 -10.32 6.23 -3.05
C SER A 120 -9.48 6.83 -4.19
N GLU A 121 -8.55 7.75 -3.89
CA GLU A 121 -7.64 8.31 -4.90
C GLU A 121 -6.61 7.28 -5.36
N VAL A 122 -6.09 6.48 -4.41
CA VAL A 122 -5.19 5.37 -4.68
C VAL A 122 -5.87 4.36 -5.61
N GLY A 123 -7.05 3.86 -5.21
CA GLY A 123 -7.81 2.89 -6.00
C GLY A 123 -8.26 3.44 -7.35
N ALA A 124 -8.62 4.73 -7.45
CA ALA A 124 -8.99 5.35 -8.72
C ALA A 124 -7.80 5.45 -9.69
N TYR A 125 -6.60 5.73 -9.18
CA TYR A 125 -5.39 5.80 -10.01
C TYR A 125 -5.00 4.43 -10.57
N TRP A 126 -4.96 3.43 -9.69
CA TRP A 126 -4.52 2.10 -10.09
C TRP A 126 -5.62 1.34 -10.84
N ASN A 127 -6.89 1.42 -10.42
CA ASN A 127 -8.03 0.79 -11.09
C ASN A 127 -7.79 -0.70 -11.42
N GLY A 128 -7.22 -1.48 -10.48
CA GLY A 128 -6.86 -2.88 -10.70
C GLY A 128 -5.51 -3.10 -11.41
N ARG A 129 -4.76 -2.03 -11.70
CA ARG A 129 -3.39 -2.05 -12.27
C ARG A 129 -2.32 -1.83 -11.20
N GLU A 130 -2.65 -2.04 -9.94
CA GLU A 130 -1.68 -2.04 -8.86
C GLU A 130 -0.50 -2.92 -9.28
N PRO A 131 0.75 -2.45 -9.15
CA PRO A 131 1.89 -3.32 -9.31
C PRO A 131 1.73 -4.42 -8.28
N THR A 132 1.34 -5.62 -8.71
CA THR A 132 1.59 -6.79 -7.89
C THR A 132 3.10 -6.86 -7.87
N ALA A 133 3.71 -6.37 -6.78
CA ALA A 133 5.13 -6.57 -6.53
C ALA A 133 5.40 -8.01 -6.91
N ALA A 134 6.34 -8.21 -7.84
CA ALA A 134 6.65 -9.49 -8.46
C ALA A 134 7.30 -10.41 -7.40
N SER A 135 6.54 -10.71 -6.36
CA SER A 135 6.95 -11.30 -5.11
C SER A 135 7.23 -12.75 -5.41
N GLY A 136 8.51 -13.12 -5.43
CA GLY A 136 8.96 -14.45 -5.87
C GLY A 136 9.40 -14.53 -7.34
N VAL A 137 9.36 -13.43 -8.10
CA VAL A 137 9.91 -13.38 -9.47
C VAL A 137 11.37 -12.92 -9.40
N PRO A 138 12.34 -13.71 -9.91
CA PRO A 138 13.75 -13.34 -9.85
C PRO A 138 14.07 -12.01 -10.54
N ALA A 139 15.10 -11.32 -10.04
CA ALA A 139 15.69 -10.17 -10.73
C ALA A 139 16.33 -10.59 -12.07
N GLY A 140 16.53 -9.63 -12.97
CA GLY A 140 17.32 -9.84 -14.19
C GLY A 140 16.54 -10.41 -15.38
N LEU A 141 15.22 -10.55 -15.29
CA LEU A 141 14.40 -11.04 -16.39
C LEU A 141 14.28 -10.00 -17.51
N PHE A 142 14.13 -10.51 -18.72
CA PHE A 142 13.74 -9.78 -19.92
C PHE A 142 12.24 -9.89 -20.15
N CYS A 143 11.72 -9.03 -21.02
CA CYS A 143 10.32 -9.07 -21.44
C CYS A 143 9.88 -10.43 -21.99
N ARG A 144 10.78 -11.14 -22.69
CA ARG A 144 10.51 -12.49 -23.21
C ARG A 144 10.27 -13.50 -22.10
N ASP A 145 11.10 -13.46 -21.05
CA ASP A 145 10.97 -14.38 -19.90
C ASP A 145 9.66 -14.18 -19.14
N LEU A 146 9.14 -12.95 -19.10
CA LEU A 146 7.86 -12.64 -18.48
C LEU A 146 6.70 -13.13 -19.35
N LEU A 147 6.77 -12.91 -20.66
CA LEU A 147 5.76 -13.38 -21.60
C LEU A 147 5.68 -14.93 -21.63
N ASP A 148 6.82 -15.61 -21.63
CA ASP A 148 6.91 -17.08 -21.63
C ASP A 148 6.36 -17.69 -20.33
N ARG A 149 6.35 -16.92 -19.23
CA ARG A 149 5.69 -17.28 -17.97
C ARG A 149 4.18 -17.00 -17.96
N GLY A 150 3.65 -16.40 -19.02
CA GLY A 150 2.24 -16.01 -19.11
C GLY A 150 1.90 -14.70 -18.40
N ALA A 151 2.90 -13.89 -18.01
CA ALA A 151 2.64 -12.61 -17.38
C ALA A 151 1.94 -11.67 -18.37
N PRO A 152 0.80 -11.04 -18.02
CA PRO A 152 0.17 -10.02 -18.86
C PRO A 152 1.02 -8.74 -18.92
N TYR A 153 0.73 -7.87 -19.88
CA TYR A 153 1.53 -6.64 -20.09
C TYR A 153 1.62 -5.77 -18.83
N GLY A 154 0.52 -5.62 -18.07
CA GLY A 154 0.53 -4.87 -16.82
C GLY A 154 1.49 -5.43 -15.77
N GLU A 155 1.65 -6.75 -15.68
CA GLU A 155 2.62 -7.39 -14.79
C GLU A 155 4.06 -7.16 -15.29
N ALA A 156 4.28 -7.14 -16.60
CA ALA A 156 5.59 -6.80 -17.16
C ALA A 156 5.99 -5.34 -16.86
N VAL A 157 5.05 -4.41 -16.95
CA VAL A 157 5.25 -3.00 -16.56
C VAL A 157 5.48 -2.90 -15.04
N ALA A 158 4.73 -3.64 -14.22
CA ALA A 158 4.94 -3.71 -12.77
C ALA A 158 6.31 -4.27 -12.39
N TYR A 159 6.78 -5.32 -13.07
CA TYR A 159 8.13 -5.87 -12.90
C TYR A 159 9.19 -4.84 -13.29
N TRP A 160 9.03 -4.21 -14.46
CA TRP A 160 9.93 -3.16 -14.92
C TRP A 160 10.05 -2.02 -13.90
N TRP A 161 8.93 -1.54 -13.36
CA TRP A 161 8.91 -0.55 -12.28
C TRP A 161 9.55 -1.08 -10.98
N SER A 162 9.25 -2.31 -10.56
CA SER A 162 9.76 -2.87 -9.29
C SER A 162 11.28 -3.03 -9.26
N PHE A 163 11.91 -3.15 -10.43
CA PHE A 163 13.35 -3.31 -10.59
C PHE A 163 14.06 -2.04 -11.10
N GLY A 164 13.43 -0.87 -10.95
CA GLY A 164 14.04 0.42 -11.27
C GLY A 164 14.18 0.69 -12.77
N MET A 165 13.19 0.26 -13.56
CA MET A 165 13.05 0.54 -14.99
C MET A 165 14.30 0.17 -15.81
N PRO A 166 14.77 -1.09 -15.76
CA PRO A 166 16.01 -1.46 -16.43
C PRO A 166 15.90 -1.32 -17.96
N GLY A 167 16.87 -0.67 -18.59
CA GLY A 167 16.91 -0.46 -20.05
C GLY A 167 16.89 -1.74 -20.88
N ARG A 168 17.19 -2.91 -20.29
CA ARG A 168 17.04 -4.22 -20.98
C ARG A 168 15.59 -4.55 -21.36
N MET A 169 14.62 -3.89 -20.72
CA MET A 169 13.19 -4.08 -20.98
C MET A 169 12.58 -2.92 -21.76
N ASP A 170 13.21 -1.74 -21.74
CA ASP A 170 12.82 -0.54 -22.47
C ASP A 170 14.00 -0.15 -23.36
N ALA A 171 14.10 -0.84 -24.51
CA ALA A 171 15.31 -0.86 -25.32
C ALA A 171 15.62 0.48 -26.00
N ASP A 172 14.58 1.28 -26.27
CA ASP A 172 14.70 2.63 -26.84
C ASP A 172 14.61 3.73 -25.76
N GLY A 173 14.29 3.38 -24.51
CA GLY A 173 14.30 4.28 -23.37
C GLY A 173 13.17 5.31 -23.42
N ASN A 174 12.09 5.00 -24.14
CA ASN A 174 10.96 5.92 -24.32
C ASN A 174 9.97 5.89 -23.15
N GLY A 175 10.21 5.02 -22.16
CA GLY A 175 9.35 4.84 -20.99
C GLY A 175 8.25 3.77 -21.17
N ILE A 176 8.30 2.99 -22.25
CA ILE A 176 7.34 1.94 -22.60
C ILE A 176 8.10 0.61 -22.68
N PRO A 177 8.16 -0.17 -21.60
CA PRO A 177 8.87 -1.43 -21.64
C PRO A 177 8.14 -2.44 -22.53
N CYS A 178 8.91 -3.38 -23.05
CA CYS A 178 8.46 -4.61 -23.69
C CYS A 178 7.65 -4.42 -24.97
N GLU A 179 7.73 -3.26 -25.60
CA GLU A 179 6.98 -2.92 -26.83
C GLU A 179 7.31 -3.82 -28.03
N THR A 180 8.50 -4.42 -28.04
CA THR A 180 8.94 -5.35 -29.09
C THR A 180 8.52 -6.81 -28.83
N VAL A 181 8.01 -7.11 -27.63
CA VAL A 181 7.71 -8.48 -27.17
C VAL A 181 6.22 -8.69 -26.96
N TYR A 182 5.52 -7.73 -26.35
CA TYR A 182 4.09 -7.82 -26.12
C TYR A 182 3.28 -7.28 -27.30
N PRO A 183 2.04 -7.77 -27.51
CA PRO A 183 1.18 -7.28 -28.59
C PRO A 183 0.84 -5.80 -28.42
N GLU A 184 0.84 -5.04 -29.52
CA GLU A 184 0.50 -3.60 -29.53
C GLU A 184 -0.87 -3.31 -28.89
N ALA A 185 -1.84 -4.21 -29.05
CA ALA A 185 -3.16 -4.07 -28.43
C ALA A 185 -3.10 -4.04 -26.90
N ALA A 186 -2.26 -4.88 -26.27
CA ALA A 186 -2.10 -4.91 -24.82
C ALA A 186 -1.37 -3.65 -24.32
N ILE A 187 -0.38 -3.19 -25.09
CA ILE A 187 0.38 -1.96 -24.82
C ILE A 187 -0.57 -0.76 -24.87
N ARG A 188 -1.30 -0.58 -25.98
CA ARG A 188 -2.28 0.50 -26.15
C ARG A 188 -3.35 0.46 -25.05
N ALA A 189 -3.92 -0.72 -24.78
CA ALA A 189 -4.93 -0.86 -23.74
C ALA A 189 -4.44 -0.42 -22.35
N PHE A 190 -3.15 -0.56 -22.05
CA PHE A 190 -2.57 -0.11 -20.79
C PHE A 190 -2.31 1.40 -20.77
N TRP A 191 -1.74 1.97 -21.84
CA TRP A 191 -1.28 3.37 -21.87
C TRP A 191 -2.32 4.39 -22.38
N SER A 192 -3.42 3.96 -22.99
CA SER A 192 -4.46 4.86 -23.51
C SER A 192 -5.62 5.15 -22.53
N GLN A 193 -5.42 4.91 -21.24
CA GLN A 193 -6.41 5.10 -20.17
C GLN A 193 -5.98 6.18 -19.18
#